data_AF-A0A350H8G1-F1
#
_entry.id   AF-A0A350H8G1-F1
#
_cell.length_a   1.000
_cell.length_b   1.000
_cell.length_c   1.000
_cell.angle_alpha   90.00
_cell.angle_beta   90.00
_cell.angle_gamma   90.00
#
_symmetry.space_group_name_H-M   'P 1'
#
loop_
_entity.id
_entity.type
_entity.pdbx_description
1 polymer ?
#
loop_
_entity_poly.entity_id
_entity_poly.type
_entity_poly.pdbx_seq_one_letter_code
_entity_poly.pdbx_strand_id
1 'polypeptide(L)'
;MSQDELKRIIEETRGKKGNLVVPSFSVGRTQELLFDIFNLQKDDRIPKIGIYVDSPLSSNATDVFKNHPECYDKEMMELFNNNQNPFEFENLHYITEVEDSKMLNMLKKPSIIISSSGMCEAGRILHHLKHNITDKKNTILITGFMAENTLGRRIADHEKRVRIFSEEFQVRADVYIMNEYSAHADKNDLMRHVKETTPEKIFLVHGESSQMEAFTNSLKMNGYNNVEIPSRGSSYEIF
;
A
#
# COMPACT_ATOMS: atom_id res chain seq x y z
N MET A 1 -2.06 -10.93 -11.85
CA MET A 1 -0.99 -9.97 -12.22
C MET A 1 -0.29 -9.42 -10.98
N SER A 2 -1.02 -8.87 -9.99
CA SER A 2 -0.41 -8.36 -8.74
C SER A 2 0.42 -9.42 -7.98
N GLN A 3 -0.12 -10.61 -7.76
CA GLN A 3 0.55 -11.66 -6.97
C GLN A 3 1.86 -12.18 -7.57
N ASP A 4 1.98 -12.25 -8.91
CA ASP A 4 3.22 -12.70 -9.57
C ASP A 4 4.34 -11.67 -9.40
N GLU A 5 3.99 -10.39 -9.48
CA GLU A 5 4.94 -9.31 -9.23
C GLU A 5 5.34 -9.25 -7.76
N LEU A 6 4.38 -9.36 -6.83
CA LEU A 6 4.68 -9.44 -5.39
C LEU A 6 5.62 -10.62 -5.09
N LYS A 7 5.33 -11.80 -5.65
CA LYS A 7 6.20 -12.98 -5.56
C LYS A 7 7.61 -12.64 -6.03
N ARG A 8 7.75 -12.09 -7.24
CA ARG A 8 9.07 -11.74 -7.81
C ARG A 8 9.85 -10.84 -6.87
N ILE A 9 9.22 -9.78 -6.34
CA ILE A 9 9.85 -8.81 -5.44
C ILE A 9 10.28 -9.49 -4.13
N ILE A 10 9.42 -10.32 -3.53
CA ILE A 10 9.75 -11.09 -2.32
C ILE A 10 10.95 -12.01 -2.56
N GLU A 11 10.94 -12.77 -3.67
CA GLU A 11 12.00 -13.73 -3.98
C GLU A 11 13.34 -13.05 -4.29
N GLU A 12 13.34 -11.95 -5.04
CA GLU A 12 14.54 -11.16 -5.31
C GLU A 12 15.15 -10.59 -4.03
N THR A 13 14.31 -10.00 -3.17
CA THR A 13 14.74 -9.43 -1.88
C THR A 13 15.32 -10.52 -0.98
N ARG A 14 14.63 -11.66 -0.88
CA ARG A 14 15.10 -12.84 -0.14
C ARG A 14 16.41 -13.38 -0.70
N GLY A 15 16.58 -13.44 -2.02
CA GLY A 15 17.80 -13.89 -2.70
C GLY A 15 19.02 -13.05 -2.34
N LYS A 16 18.83 -11.73 -2.15
CA LYS A 16 19.85 -10.80 -1.67
C LYS A 16 20.09 -10.87 -0.15
N LYS A 17 19.30 -11.68 0.56
CA LYS A 17 19.24 -11.79 2.01
C LYS A 17 18.90 -10.47 2.71
N GLY A 18 18.08 -9.64 2.08
CA GLY A 18 17.63 -8.37 2.66
C GLY A 18 16.21 -8.42 3.18
N ASN A 19 15.77 -7.29 3.73
CA ASN A 19 14.41 -7.08 4.21
C ASN A 19 13.55 -6.40 3.13
N LEU A 20 12.29 -6.81 3.05
CA LEU A 20 11.26 -6.13 2.29
C LEU A 20 10.51 -5.20 3.24
N VAL A 21 10.72 -3.90 3.13
CA VAL A 21 10.04 -2.89 3.94
C VAL A 21 8.87 -2.33 3.14
N VAL A 22 7.67 -2.38 3.72
CA VAL A 22 6.43 -1.97 3.08
C VAL A 22 5.77 -0.86 3.91
N PRO A 23 5.92 0.42 3.52
CA PRO A 23 5.07 1.49 4.02
C PRO A 23 3.63 1.19 3.63
N SER A 24 2.74 1.05 4.62
CA SER A 24 1.34 0.73 4.35
C SER A 24 0.38 1.49 5.28
N PHE A 25 -0.82 1.78 4.77
CA PHE A 25 -1.90 2.29 5.60
C PHE A 25 -2.43 1.18 6.51
N SER A 26 -2.74 1.54 7.75
CA SER A 26 -3.13 0.58 8.79
C SER A 26 -4.44 -0.15 8.52
N VAL A 27 -5.32 0.45 7.70
CA VAL A 27 -6.63 -0.10 7.34
C VAL A 27 -6.70 -0.30 5.83
N GLY A 28 -7.20 -1.45 5.39
CA GLY A 28 -7.32 -1.84 3.99
C GLY A 28 -6.02 -2.41 3.42
N ARG A 29 -5.03 -1.54 3.14
CA ARG A 29 -3.82 -1.89 2.37
C ARG A 29 -2.97 -2.98 3.04
N THR A 30 -2.82 -2.89 4.37
CA THR A 30 -2.11 -3.92 5.14
C THR A 30 -2.80 -5.28 5.00
N GLN A 31 -4.13 -5.31 5.11
CA GLN A 31 -4.92 -6.53 5.07
C GLN A 31 -4.92 -7.17 3.68
N GLU A 32 -5.07 -6.38 2.61
CA GLU A 32 -4.96 -6.88 1.23
C GLU A 32 -3.59 -7.50 0.94
N LEU A 33 -2.51 -6.86 1.41
CA LEU A 33 -1.17 -7.41 1.23
C LEU A 33 -0.97 -8.72 2.03
N LEU A 34 -1.48 -8.79 3.26
CA LEU A 34 -1.43 -10.01 4.06
C LEU A 34 -2.19 -11.15 3.38
N PHE A 35 -3.36 -10.86 2.79
CA PHE A 35 -4.15 -11.82 2.03
C PHE A 35 -3.37 -12.39 0.83
N ASP A 36 -2.73 -11.54 0.04
CA ASP A 36 -1.94 -11.98 -1.10
C ASP A 36 -0.70 -12.80 -0.68
N ILE A 37 0.00 -12.37 0.37
CA ILE A 37 1.14 -13.13 0.92
C ILE A 37 0.68 -14.49 1.43
N PHE A 38 -0.47 -14.55 2.12
CA PHE A 38 -1.05 -15.79 2.63
C PHE A 38 -1.36 -16.75 1.47
N ASN A 39 -2.03 -16.29 0.41
CA ASN A 39 -2.33 -17.14 -0.75
C ASN A 39 -1.06 -17.63 -1.46
N LEU A 40 -0.06 -16.77 -1.62
CA LEU A 40 1.24 -17.17 -2.18
C LEU A 40 1.95 -18.23 -1.34
N GLN A 41 1.83 -18.20 -0.01
CA GLN A 41 2.39 -19.22 0.88
C GLN A 41 1.56 -20.50 0.92
N LYS A 42 0.23 -20.38 0.92
CA LYS A 42 -0.71 -21.50 0.88
C LYS A 42 -0.54 -22.34 -0.39
N ASP A 43 -0.25 -21.69 -1.51
CA ASP A 43 -0.01 -22.35 -2.80
C ASP A 43 1.45 -22.80 -3.01
N ASP A 44 2.30 -22.74 -1.97
CA ASP A 44 3.74 -23.02 -2.02
C ASP A 44 4.52 -22.22 -3.09
N ARG A 45 3.98 -21.07 -3.50
CA ARG A 45 4.58 -20.20 -4.54
C ARG A 45 5.72 -19.34 -3.99
N ILE A 46 5.73 -19.08 -2.68
CA ILE A 46 6.84 -18.47 -1.92
C ILE A 46 7.09 -19.27 -0.63
N PRO A 47 8.32 -19.29 -0.09
CA PRO A 47 8.58 -19.93 1.20
C PRO A 47 7.86 -19.22 2.36
N LYS A 48 7.80 -19.90 3.50
CA LYS A 48 7.56 -19.24 4.79
C LYS A 48 8.72 -18.28 5.11
N ILE A 49 8.41 -17.01 5.25
CA ILE A 49 9.33 -15.91 5.61
C ILE A 49 8.72 -15.13 6.77
N GLY A 50 9.52 -14.64 7.71
CA GLY A 50 9.02 -13.84 8.83
C GLY A 50 8.33 -12.58 8.32
N ILE A 51 7.06 -12.41 8.65
CA ILE A 51 6.25 -11.24 8.29
C ILE A 51 5.88 -10.53 9.59
N TYR A 52 6.20 -9.23 9.64
CA TYR A 52 6.02 -8.41 10.83
C TYR A 52 5.14 -7.22 10.49
N VAL A 53 3.98 -7.13 11.15
CA VAL A 53 3.11 -5.95 11.10
C VAL A 53 3.45 -5.07 12.29
N ASP A 54 4.25 -4.04 12.05
CA ASP A 54 4.74 -3.12 13.06
C ASP A 54 3.95 -1.82 13.09
N SER A 55 2.73 -1.93 13.60
CA SER A 55 1.85 -0.82 13.89
C SER A 55 0.72 -1.26 14.83
N PRO A 56 0.64 -0.70 16.06
CA PRO A 56 -0.47 -0.99 16.96
C PRO A 56 -1.84 -0.73 16.33
N LEU A 57 -1.94 0.31 15.50
CA LEU A 57 -3.18 0.61 14.78
C LEU A 57 -3.49 -0.44 13.72
N SER A 58 -2.49 -0.92 12.96
CA SER A 58 -2.72 -1.99 11.98
C SER A 58 -3.15 -3.29 12.66
N SER A 59 -2.55 -3.62 13.81
CA SER A 59 -2.95 -4.80 14.60
C SER A 59 -4.41 -4.70 15.03
N ASN A 60 -4.78 -3.59 15.69
CA ASN A 60 -6.15 -3.36 16.15
C ASN A 60 -7.16 -3.33 14.99
N ALA A 61 -6.80 -2.70 13.87
CA ALA A 61 -7.64 -2.69 12.67
C ALA A 61 -7.84 -4.10 12.12
N THR A 62 -6.79 -4.91 12.12
CA THR A 62 -6.88 -6.30 11.64
C THR A 62 -7.76 -7.15 12.55
N ASP A 63 -7.80 -6.89 13.86
CA ASP A 63 -8.74 -7.57 14.75
C ASP A 63 -10.20 -7.22 14.44
N VAL A 64 -10.49 -5.99 14.02
CA VAL A 64 -11.83 -5.63 13.50
C VAL A 64 -12.15 -6.46 12.26
N PHE A 65 -11.21 -6.58 11.33
CA PHE A 65 -11.37 -7.41 10.12
C PHE A 65 -11.66 -8.88 10.49
N LYS A 66 -10.95 -9.47 11.45
CA LYS A 66 -11.21 -10.86 11.89
C LYS A 66 -12.60 -11.04 12.52
N ASN A 67 -13.08 -10.02 13.23
CA ASN A 67 -14.35 -10.09 13.97
C ASN A 67 -15.59 -9.78 13.10
N HIS A 68 -15.41 -9.32 11.86
CA HIS A 68 -16.50 -8.95 10.96
C HIS A 68 -16.44 -9.69 9.60
N PRO A 69 -16.47 -11.04 9.59
CA PRO A 69 -16.41 -11.82 8.36
C PRO A 69 -17.60 -11.61 7.42
N GLU A 70 -18.73 -11.13 7.92
CA GLU A 70 -19.93 -10.80 7.15
C GLU A 70 -19.73 -9.68 6.12
N CYS A 71 -18.67 -8.88 6.26
CA CYS A 71 -18.33 -7.79 5.35
C CYS A 71 -17.52 -8.25 4.13
N TYR A 72 -17.15 -9.53 4.06
CA TYR A 72 -16.28 -10.04 3.01
C TYR A 72 -17.02 -10.57 1.80
N ASP A 73 -16.28 -10.65 0.68
CA ASP A 73 -16.73 -11.40 -0.48
C ASP A 73 -16.79 -12.91 -0.21
N LYS A 74 -17.32 -13.65 -1.18
CA LYS A 74 -17.53 -15.09 -1.06
C LYS A 74 -16.21 -15.85 -0.91
N GLU A 75 -15.17 -15.43 -1.62
CA GLU A 75 -13.87 -16.11 -1.61
C GLU A 75 -13.23 -16.06 -0.23
N MET A 76 -13.21 -14.86 0.38
CA MET A 76 -12.67 -14.68 1.71
C MET A 76 -13.54 -15.36 2.78
N MET A 77 -14.87 -15.35 2.63
CA MET A 77 -15.76 -16.12 3.53
C MET A 77 -15.51 -17.64 3.45
N GLU A 78 -15.23 -18.18 2.26
CA GLU A 78 -14.89 -19.60 2.10
C GLU A 78 -13.58 -19.97 2.82
N LEU A 79 -12.58 -19.08 2.85
CA LEU A 79 -11.36 -19.30 3.62
C LEU A 79 -11.66 -19.40 5.11
N PHE A 80 -12.42 -18.44 5.67
CA PHE A 80 -12.80 -18.46 7.08
C PHE A 80 -13.60 -19.72 7.44
N ASN A 81 -14.55 -20.13 6.59
CA ASN A 81 -15.34 -21.35 6.80
C ASN A 81 -14.48 -22.63 6.80
N ASN A 82 -13.34 -22.62 6.11
CA ASN A 82 -12.38 -23.72 6.09
C ASN A 82 -11.31 -23.62 7.21
N ASN A 83 -11.52 -22.78 8.23
CA ASN A 83 -10.56 -22.46 9.29
C ASN A 83 -9.20 -21.94 8.74
N GLN A 84 -9.23 -21.28 7.58
CA GLN A 84 -8.07 -20.63 7.00
C GLN A 84 -8.20 -19.12 7.21
N ASN A 85 -7.34 -18.54 8.04
CA ASN A 85 -7.37 -17.12 8.36
C ASN A 85 -6.14 -16.42 7.73
N PRO A 86 -6.32 -15.60 6.67
CA PRO A 86 -5.24 -14.84 6.05
C PRO A 86 -4.60 -13.78 6.96
N PHE A 87 -5.17 -13.55 8.15
CA PHE A 87 -4.65 -12.64 9.16
C PHE A 87 -4.03 -13.38 10.36
N GLU A 88 -4.03 -14.72 10.37
CA GLU A 88 -3.46 -15.55 11.42
C GLU A 88 -2.81 -16.80 10.82
N PHE A 89 -1.50 -16.73 10.62
CA PHE A 89 -0.71 -17.86 10.14
C PHE A 89 0.70 -17.85 10.77
N GLU A 90 1.37 -19.00 10.74
CA GLU A 90 2.52 -19.35 11.61
C GLU A 90 3.66 -18.31 11.66
N ASN A 91 3.97 -17.69 10.53
CA ASN A 91 5.08 -16.76 10.34
C ASN A 91 4.65 -15.28 10.29
N LEU A 92 3.40 -14.97 10.66
CA LEU A 92 2.89 -13.62 10.80
C LEU A 92 2.94 -13.17 12.26
N HIS A 93 3.58 -12.03 12.52
CA HIS A 93 3.75 -11.47 13.84
C HIS A 93 3.26 -10.02 13.89
N TYR A 94 2.36 -9.72 14.82
CA TYR A 94 1.89 -8.37 15.11
C TYR A 94 2.74 -7.76 16.22
N ILE A 95 3.31 -6.58 15.98
CA ILE A 95 4.25 -5.93 16.90
C ILE A 95 3.60 -4.69 17.50
N THR A 96 3.30 -4.77 18.80
CA THR A 96 2.68 -3.68 19.57
C THR A 96 3.71 -2.94 20.41
N GLU A 97 4.70 -3.63 20.96
CA GLU A 97 5.70 -3.05 21.86
C GLU A 97 6.84 -2.34 21.13
N VAL A 98 7.33 -1.27 21.74
CA VAL A 98 8.41 -0.44 21.15
C VAL A 98 9.74 -1.18 21.13
N GLU A 99 10.04 -1.98 22.15
CA GLU A 99 11.30 -2.74 22.21
C GLU A 99 11.33 -3.84 21.14
N ASP A 100 10.21 -4.52 20.92
CA ASP A 100 10.07 -5.50 19.84
C ASP A 100 10.26 -4.86 18.46
N SER A 101 9.66 -3.68 18.23
CA SER A 101 9.86 -2.88 17.01
C SER A 101 11.35 -2.54 16.78
N LYS A 102 12.07 -2.16 17.83
CA LYS A 102 13.52 -1.91 17.73
C LYS A 102 14.29 -3.17 17.38
N MET A 103 13.92 -4.32 17.94
CA MET A 103 14.56 -5.61 17.64
C MET A 103 14.42 -6.02 16.18
N LEU A 104 13.32 -5.64 15.51
CA LEU A 104 13.14 -5.90 14.07
C LEU A 104 14.28 -5.31 13.22
N ASN A 105 14.80 -4.14 13.59
CA ASN A 105 15.89 -3.48 12.87
C ASN A 105 17.22 -4.23 12.98
N MET A 106 17.32 -5.19 13.91
CA MET A 106 18.51 -6.00 14.17
C MET A 106 18.38 -7.43 13.61
N LEU A 107 17.28 -7.74 12.93
CA LEU A 107 17.06 -9.06 12.34
C LEU A 107 18.12 -9.37 11.28
N LYS A 108 18.76 -10.53 11.43
CA LYS A 108 19.76 -11.05 10.48
C LYS A 108 19.16 -11.95 9.40
N LYS A 109 17.87 -12.27 9.52
CA LYS A 109 17.15 -13.12 8.58
C LYS A 109 16.29 -12.23 7.67
N PRO A 110 16.20 -12.54 6.36
CA PRO A 110 15.30 -11.85 5.45
C PRO A 110 13.88 -11.88 5.99
N SER A 111 13.25 -10.72 6.06
CA SER A 111 11.92 -10.54 6.65
C SER A 111 11.10 -9.55 5.83
N ILE A 112 9.77 -9.68 5.91
CA ILE A 112 8.82 -8.69 5.40
C ILE A 112 8.39 -7.84 6.59
N ILE A 113 8.57 -6.53 6.50
CA ILE A 113 8.22 -5.58 7.56
C ILE A 113 7.18 -4.61 6.98
N ILE A 114 5.94 -4.73 7.43
CA ILE A 114 4.83 -3.87 7.05
C ILE A 114 4.62 -2.88 8.19
N SER A 115 4.76 -1.58 7.93
CA SER A 115 4.65 -0.56 8.97
C SER A 115 3.98 0.71 8.46
N SER A 116 3.35 1.44 9.38
CA SER A 116 2.70 2.71 9.10
C SER A 116 3.58 3.90 9.51
N SER A 117 3.42 5.08 8.91
CA SER A 117 2.37 5.50 7.97
C SER A 117 2.62 5.14 6.49
N GLY A 118 1.53 5.01 5.72
CA GLY A 118 1.57 4.59 4.32
C GLY A 118 2.34 5.52 3.37
N MET A 119 2.51 6.79 3.74
CA MET A 119 3.28 7.77 2.95
C MET A 119 4.67 8.10 3.53
N CYS A 120 5.12 7.33 4.53
CA CYS A 120 6.42 7.53 5.19
C CYS A 120 6.59 8.87 5.90
N GLU A 121 5.51 9.54 6.33
CA GLU A 121 5.61 10.86 6.97
C GLU A 121 5.84 10.78 8.48
N ALA A 122 5.40 9.69 9.11
CA ALA A 122 5.45 9.53 10.56
C ALA A 122 5.38 8.06 10.96
N GLY A 123 5.67 7.79 12.24
CA GLY A 123 5.51 6.46 12.83
C GLY A 123 6.75 5.58 12.69
N ARG A 124 6.56 4.28 12.95
CA ARG A 124 7.63 3.29 13.04
C ARG A 124 8.30 3.03 11.70
N ILE A 125 7.59 3.27 10.58
CA ILE A 125 8.15 3.14 9.24
C ILE A 125 9.42 3.98 9.04
N LEU A 126 9.52 5.17 9.64
CA LEU A 126 10.71 6.02 9.54
C LEU A 126 11.95 5.34 10.13
N HIS A 127 11.77 4.60 11.22
CA HIS A 127 12.86 3.84 11.83
C HIS A 127 13.27 2.67 10.92
N HIS A 128 12.31 1.93 10.37
CA HIS A 128 12.61 0.84 9.42
C HIS A 128 13.31 1.36 8.17
N LEU A 129 12.86 2.48 7.60
CA LEU A 129 13.53 3.11 6.46
C LEU A 129 14.96 3.53 6.81
N LYS A 130 15.19 4.20 7.95
CA LYS A 130 16.53 4.59 8.40
C LYS A 130 17.51 3.41 8.43
N HIS A 131 17.07 2.23 8.88
CA HIS A 131 17.94 1.05 8.98
C HIS A 131 18.09 0.28 7.67
N ASN A 132 17.15 0.39 6.74
CA ASN A 132 17.12 -0.45 5.54
C ASN A 132 17.51 0.27 4.24
N ILE A 133 17.27 1.58 4.12
CA ILE A 133 17.32 2.31 2.84
C ILE A 133 18.71 2.42 2.21
N THR A 134 19.78 2.29 3.00
CA THR A 134 21.17 2.42 2.56
C THR A 134 21.84 1.09 2.18
N ASP A 135 21.18 -0.06 2.39
CA ASP A 135 21.70 -1.36 1.98
C ASP A 135 20.97 -1.86 0.71
N LYS A 136 21.75 -2.12 -0.34
CA LYS A 136 21.28 -2.62 -1.65
C LYS A 136 20.68 -4.02 -1.62
N LYS A 137 20.77 -4.72 -0.48
CA LYS A 137 20.10 -6.01 -0.30
C LYS A 137 18.62 -5.85 -0.02
N ASN A 138 18.25 -4.71 0.56
CA ASN A 138 16.89 -4.44 1.01
C ASN A 138 16.07 -3.84 -0.13
N THR A 139 14.76 -3.93 0.05
CA THR A 139 13.78 -3.44 -0.90
C THR A 139 12.73 -2.63 -0.17
N ILE A 140 12.37 -1.47 -0.71
CA ILE A 140 11.21 -0.69 -0.30
C ILE A 140 10.10 -0.94 -1.31
N LEU A 141 8.98 -1.51 -0.86
CA LEU A 141 7.82 -1.74 -1.70
C LEU A 141 6.73 -0.73 -1.37
N ILE A 142 6.40 0.10 -2.34
CA ILE A 142 5.35 1.10 -2.26
C ILE A 142 4.07 0.49 -2.82
N THR A 143 3.03 0.40 -2.00
CA THR A 143 1.76 -0.26 -2.35
C THR A 143 0.60 0.73 -2.54
N GLY A 144 0.88 2.03 -2.64
CA GLY A 144 -0.17 3.02 -2.76
C GLY A 144 0.33 4.38 -3.20
N PHE A 145 -0.62 5.30 -3.37
CA PHE A 145 -0.32 6.66 -3.80
C PHE A 145 0.54 7.40 -2.78
N MET A 146 1.55 8.09 -3.29
CA MET A 146 2.46 8.93 -2.52
C MET A 146 2.23 10.39 -2.89
N ALA A 147 1.67 11.16 -1.95
CA ALA A 147 1.36 12.56 -2.18
C ALA A 147 2.63 13.40 -2.39
N GLU A 148 2.53 14.46 -3.18
CA GLU A 148 3.63 15.40 -3.40
C GLU A 148 4.23 15.90 -2.08
N ASN A 149 5.54 16.14 -2.09
CA ASN A 149 6.33 16.63 -0.95
C ASN A 149 6.47 15.66 0.24
N THR A 150 5.89 14.46 0.19
CA THR A 150 6.13 13.41 1.19
C THR A 150 7.49 12.74 1.01
N LEU A 151 8.05 12.18 2.08
CA LEU A 151 9.21 11.29 2.01
C LEU A 151 8.93 10.09 1.11
N GLY A 152 7.74 9.50 1.22
CA GLY A 152 7.32 8.38 0.38
C GLY A 152 7.39 8.69 -1.11
N ARG A 153 6.98 9.91 -1.51
CA ARG A 153 7.06 10.35 -2.92
C ARG A 153 8.49 10.51 -3.40
N ARG A 154 9.38 11.10 -2.60
CA ARG A 154 10.81 11.22 -2.94
C ARG A 154 11.47 9.85 -3.15
N ILE A 155 11.09 8.87 -2.33
CA ILE A 155 11.56 7.48 -2.47
C ILE A 155 10.99 6.87 -3.75
N ALA A 156 9.69 7.04 -4.03
CA ALA A 156 9.03 6.57 -5.25
C ALA A 156 9.66 7.16 -6.52
N ASP A 157 10.04 8.45 -6.49
CA ASP A 157 10.69 9.16 -7.58
C ASP A 157 12.19 8.78 -7.73
N HIS A 158 12.66 7.80 -6.95
CA HIS A 158 14.04 7.30 -6.93
C HIS A 158 15.08 8.42 -6.66
N GLU A 159 14.76 9.39 -5.80
CA GLU A 159 15.74 10.38 -5.37
C GLU A 159 16.97 9.69 -4.75
N LYS A 160 18.17 10.05 -5.20
CA LYS A 160 19.42 9.41 -4.73
C LYS A 160 19.71 9.65 -3.25
N ARG A 161 19.13 10.71 -2.69
CA ARG A 161 19.29 11.11 -1.29
C ARG A 161 17.95 11.59 -0.75
N VAL A 162 17.60 11.14 0.44
CA VAL A 162 16.39 11.54 1.14
C VAL A 162 16.71 11.89 2.59
N ARG A 163 15.91 12.75 3.21
CA ARG A 163 16.04 13.09 4.62
C ARG A 163 15.04 12.29 5.44
N ILE A 164 15.54 11.54 6.42
CA ILE A 164 14.72 10.79 7.38
C ILE A 164 15.05 11.35 8.76
N PHE A 165 14.04 11.85 9.47
CA PHE A 165 14.24 12.73 10.62
C PHE A 165 15.08 13.95 10.24
N SER A 166 16.21 14.19 10.90
CA SER A 166 17.12 15.30 10.60
C SER A 166 18.40 14.87 9.89
N GLU A 167 18.46 13.62 9.42
CA GLU A 167 19.65 13.02 8.83
C GLU A 167 19.43 12.70 7.34
N GLU A 168 20.46 12.86 6.53
CA GLU A 168 20.41 12.55 5.09
C GLU A 168 20.95 11.14 4.82
N PHE A 169 20.21 10.37 4.04
CA PHE A 169 20.55 8.99 3.68
C PHE A 169 20.65 8.83 2.16
N GLN A 170 21.63 8.06 1.71
CA GLN A 170 21.70 7.65 0.31
C GLN A 170 20.74 6.49 0.06
N VAL A 171 19.83 6.64 -0.90
CA VAL A 171 18.93 5.56 -1.31
C VAL A 171 19.72 4.55 -2.14
N ARG A 172 19.91 3.35 -1.58
CA ARG A 172 20.61 2.23 -2.23
C ARG A 172 19.78 0.96 -2.26
N ALA A 173 18.79 0.83 -1.37
CA ALA A 173 17.78 -0.21 -1.45
C ALA A 173 17.03 -0.14 -2.79
N ASP A 174 16.58 -1.27 -3.29
CA ASP A 174 15.69 -1.29 -4.45
C ASP A 174 14.35 -0.65 -4.06
N VAL A 175 13.71 0.03 -5.01
CA VAL A 175 12.38 0.61 -4.81
C VAL A 175 11.45 0.04 -5.88
N TYR A 176 10.36 -0.57 -5.46
CA TYR A 176 9.31 -1.05 -6.34
C TYR A 176 7.99 -0.38 -6.00
N ILE A 177 7.16 -0.17 -7.01
CA ILE A 177 5.83 0.46 -6.87
C ILE A 177 4.80 -0.52 -7.44
N MET A 178 3.84 -0.89 -6.62
CA MET A 178 2.68 -1.72 -7.00
C MET A 178 1.41 -0.90 -6.76
N ASN A 179 0.86 -0.36 -7.85
CA ASN A 179 -0.32 0.53 -7.79
C ASN A 179 -1.64 -0.25 -7.70
N GLU A 180 -1.60 -1.56 -7.93
CA GLU A 180 -2.73 -2.49 -7.86
C GLU A 180 -3.35 -2.51 -6.46
N TYR A 181 -2.53 -2.27 -5.44
CA TYR A 181 -2.97 -2.13 -4.06
C TYR A 181 -3.47 -0.73 -3.73
N SER A 182 -3.77 0.19 -4.65
CA SER A 182 -4.30 1.51 -4.27
C SER A 182 -5.81 1.50 -3.97
N ALA A 183 -6.55 0.49 -4.45
CA ALA A 183 -8.02 0.40 -4.52
C ALA A 183 -8.73 1.68 -4.99
N HIS A 184 -8.00 2.55 -5.70
CA HIS A 184 -8.59 3.62 -6.47
C HIS A 184 -8.93 3.06 -7.85
N ALA A 185 -10.14 3.34 -8.31
CA ALA A 185 -10.57 3.05 -9.67
C ALA A 185 -9.59 3.70 -10.66
N ASP A 186 -9.13 2.92 -11.65
CA ASP A 186 -8.29 3.47 -12.71
C ASP A 186 -9.11 4.38 -13.64
N LYS A 187 -8.45 4.99 -14.64
CA LYS A 187 -9.12 5.84 -15.63
C LYS A 187 -10.28 5.12 -16.34
N ASN A 188 -10.10 3.84 -16.67
CA ASN A 188 -11.08 3.05 -17.40
C ASN A 188 -12.25 2.66 -16.51
N ASP A 189 -12.00 2.32 -15.25
CA ASP A 189 -13.00 2.04 -14.23
C ASP A 189 -13.87 3.28 -13.95
N LEU A 190 -13.23 4.45 -13.76
CA LEU A 190 -13.95 5.72 -13.60
C LEU A 190 -14.79 6.06 -14.84
N MET A 191 -14.24 5.87 -16.04
CA MET A 191 -14.97 6.09 -17.29
C MET A 191 -16.15 5.12 -17.43
N ARG A 192 -15.99 3.86 -17.02
CA ARG A 192 -17.08 2.87 -17.02
C ARG A 192 -18.18 3.27 -16.05
N HIS A 193 -17.82 3.69 -14.84
CA HIS A 193 -18.77 4.16 -13.83
C HIS A 193 -19.58 5.36 -14.33
N VAL A 194 -18.93 6.33 -14.98
CA VAL A 194 -19.63 7.48 -15.60
C VAL A 194 -20.59 7.04 -16.71
N LYS A 195 -20.21 6.04 -17.51
CA LYS A 195 -21.09 5.48 -18.55
C LYS A 195 -22.33 4.79 -18.00
N GLU A 196 -22.18 4.08 -16.89
CA GLU A 196 -23.28 3.36 -16.23
C GLU A 196 -24.25 4.28 -15.49
N THR A 197 -23.77 5.44 -15.01
CA THR A 197 -24.58 6.38 -14.22
C THR A 197 -25.21 7.51 -15.05
N THR A 198 -24.71 7.77 -16.26
CA THR A 198 -25.20 8.81 -17.20
C THR A 198 -25.47 10.17 -16.54
N PRO A 199 -24.47 10.79 -15.89
CA PRO A 199 -24.68 12.01 -15.12
C PRO A 199 -24.88 13.25 -16.00
N GLU A 200 -25.72 14.18 -15.56
CA GLU A 200 -25.92 15.48 -16.22
C GLU A 200 -24.80 16.49 -15.92
N LYS A 201 -24.16 16.36 -14.75
CA LYS A 201 -23.03 17.17 -14.32
C LYS A 201 -22.02 16.32 -13.54
N ILE A 202 -20.73 16.50 -13.80
CA ILE A 202 -19.64 15.78 -13.15
C ILE A 202 -18.73 16.78 -12.43
N PHE A 203 -18.47 16.54 -11.15
CA PHE A 203 -17.47 17.27 -10.39
C PHE A 203 -16.30 16.35 -10.06
N LEU A 204 -15.09 16.69 -10.51
CA LEU A 204 -13.88 15.94 -10.20
C LEU A 204 -13.20 16.52 -8.97
N VAL A 205 -12.95 15.67 -7.98
CA VAL A 205 -12.30 16.01 -6.71
C VAL A 205 -11.28 14.93 -6.34
N HIS A 206 -10.47 15.18 -5.32
CA HIS A 206 -9.55 14.20 -4.72
C HIS A 206 -8.55 13.56 -5.71
N GLY A 207 -7.98 14.37 -6.60
CA GLY A 207 -6.88 13.98 -7.48
C GLY A 207 -5.85 15.09 -7.65
N GLU A 208 -4.69 14.78 -8.20
CA GLU A 208 -3.72 15.80 -8.64
C GLU A 208 -4.34 16.63 -9.79
N SER A 209 -4.10 17.94 -9.81
CA SER A 209 -4.72 18.86 -10.79
C SER A 209 -4.50 18.40 -12.24
N SER A 210 -3.27 18.00 -12.58
CA SER A 210 -2.92 17.51 -13.90
C SER A 210 -3.69 16.24 -14.30
N GLN A 211 -3.91 15.32 -13.35
CA GLN A 211 -4.66 14.08 -13.57
C GLN A 211 -6.16 14.37 -13.74
N MET A 212 -6.73 15.26 -12.93
CA MET A 212 -8.12 15.68 -13.05
C MET A 212 -8.37 16.44 -14.37
N GLU A 213 -7.45 17.28 -14.82
CA GLU A 213 -7.51 17.96 -16.11
C GLU A 213 -7.45 16.96 -17.28
N ALA A 214 -6.52 16.00 -17.21
CA ALA A 214 -6.42 14.94 -18.22
C ALA A 214 -7.68 14.07 -18.29
N PHE A 215 -8.28 13.76 -17.13
CA PHE A 215 -9.53 13.01 -17.08
C PHE A 215 -10.73 13.82 -17.58
N THR A 216 -10.78 15.12 -17.26
CA THR A 216 -11.78 16.07 -17.81
C THR A 216 -11.76 16.06 -19.34
N ASN A 217 -10.58 16.12 -19.94
CA ASN A 217 -10.44 16.06 -21.41
C ASN A 217 -10.94 14.71 -21.96
N SER A 218 -10.65 13.62 -21.26
CA SER A 218 -11.12 12.28 -21.64
C SER A 218 -12.65 12.16 -21.58
N LEU A 219 -13.28 12.75 -20.55
CA LEU A 219 -14.74 12.80 -20.40
C LEU A 219 -15.39 13.63 -21.52
N LYS A 220 -14.85 14.82 -21.82
CA LYS A 220 -15.32 15.67 -22.92
C LYS A 220 -15.25 14.97 -24.28
N MET A 221 -14.15 14.26 -24.55
CA MET A 221 -14.01 13.46 -25.78
C MET A 221 -15.05 12.33 -25.89
N ASN A 222 -15.59 11.86 -24.77
CA ASN A 222 -16.65 10.83 -24.73
C ASN A 222 -18.07 11.43 -24.64
N GLY A 223 -18.23 12.74 -24.87
CA GLY A 223 -19.54 13.41 -24.94
C GLY A 223 -20.02 14.05 -23.63
N TYR A 224 -19.24 13.97 -22.55
CA TYR A 224 -19.58 14.60 -21.28
C TYR A 224 -19.04 16.03 -21.24
N ASN A 225 -19.87 17.00 -21.59
CA ASN A 225 -19.45 18.41 -21.70
C ASN A 225 -19.52 19.18 -20.38
N ASN A 226 -20.36 18.74 -19.43
CA ASN A 226 -20.58 19.41 -18.15
C ASN A 226 -19.71 18.79 -17.04
N VAL A 227 -18.40 19.05 -17.13
CA VAL A 227 -17.39 18.55 -16.19
C VAL A 227 -16.65 19.73 -15.57
N GLU A 228 -16.62 19.79 -14.25
CA GLU A 228 -15.96 20.86 -13.48
C GLU A 228 -14.98 20.28 -12.46
N ILE A 229 -13.90 21.01 -12.18
CA ILE A 229 -12.95 20.74 -11.10
C ILE A 229 -13.14 21.84 -10.05
N PRO A 230 -13.89 21.59 -8.96
CA PRO A 230 -14.12 22.58 -7.91
C PRO A 230 -12.82 23.07 -7.26
N SER A 231 -12.75 24.38 -7.02
CA SER A 231 -11.74 24.94 -6.12
C SER A 231 -12.19 24.80 -4.66
N ARG A 232 -11.24 24.74 -3.73
CA ARG A 232 -11.56 24.71 -2.29
C ARG A 232 -12.39 25.95 -1.91
N GLY A 233 -13.53 25.75 -1.27
CA GLY A 233 -14.45 26.83 -0.87
C GLY A 233 -15.48 27.24 -1.95
N SER A 234 -15.48 26.58 -3.12
CA SER A 234 -16.53 26.77 -4.12
C SER A 234 -17.89 26.29 -3.59
N SER A 235 -18.97 26.88 -4.09
CA SER A 235 -20.34 26.42 -3.84
C SER A 235 -21.10 26.34 -5.16
N TYR A 236 -21.97 25.35 -5.29
CA TYR A 236 -22.73 25.08 -6.51
C TYR A 236 -24.19 24.77 -6.15
N GLU A 237 -25.12 25.30 -6.92
CA GLU A 237 -26.51 24.87 -6.90
C GLU A 237 -26.66 23.66 -7.82
N ILE A 238 -27.28 22.60 -7.30
CA ILE A 238 -27.59 21.38 -8.05
C ILE A 238 -29.10 21.38 -8.24
N PHE A 239 -29.55 21.44 -9.50
CA PHE A 239 -30.96 21.46 -9.88
C PHE A 239 -31.36 20.11 -10.47
#